data_AF-A0A0N0KZF7-F1
#
_entry.id   AF-A0A0N0KZF7-F1
#
_cell.length_a   1.000
_cell.length_b   1.000
_cell.length_c   1.000
_cell.angle_alpha   90.00
_cell.angle_beta   90.00
_cell.angle_gamma   90.00
#
_symmetry.space_group_name_H-M   'P 1'
#
loop_
_entity.id
_entity.type
_entity.pdbx_description
1 polymer ?
#
loop_
_entity_poly.entity_id
_entity_poly.type
_entity_poly.pdbx_seq_one_letter_code
_entity_poly.pdbx_strand_id
1 'polypeptide(L)'
;MAVEHDTSARFGEYAHPERLVSTEWLQQHLGTPGLVVVESDEDVLLYETGHIAGAVKIDWHLDLNDPVQRDYVDGEGFAALMARSGISRDSTVVIYGDKNNWWAAYALWVFSLFGHEDVRLLDGGRAKWEAEGRDYTTDAPTVEATDYPVVERDDSVIRAYKDDVLAHLGKPLIDVRSPEEFSGQRTTAPAYPDEGALRAGHIPSAQNVPWGKAAADDGTFRPLAELDAIYRDGAGLSDGDQVVAYCRIGERSSHTWFVLKHLMGFEDVRNYDGSWTEWGSAVRVPIVQGTEPGEVPAR
;
A
#
# COMPACT_ATOMS: atom_id res chain seq x y z
N MET A 1 11.92 15.15 15.86
CA MET A 1 12.98 15.55 14.89
C MET A 1 13.11 14.37 13.94
N ALA A 2 12.98 14.61 12.64
CA ALA A 2 13.11 13.56 11.64
C ALA A 2 14.49 12.91 11.71
N VAL A 3 14.51 11.58 11.60
CA VAL A 3 15.74 10.79 11.55
C VAL A 3 16.35 10.92 10.16
N GLU A 4 17.68 10.86 10.03
CA GLU A 4 18.36 10.93 8.75
C GLU A 4 17.80 9.94 7.71
N HIS A 5 17.95 10.25 6.43
CA HIS A 5 17.54 9.35 5.35
C HIS A 5 18.56 8.24 5.17
N ASP A 6 18.11 7.07 4.70
CA ASP A 6 19.02 6.01 4.28
C ASP A 6 19.71 6.43 2.96
N THR A 7 21.03 6.50 2.99
CA THR A 7 21.86 6.89 1.83
C THR A 7 22.34 5.69 1.01
N SER A 8 21.72 4.51 1.17
CA SER A 8 22.03 3.32 0.39
C SER A 8 21.97 3.61 -1.10
N ALA A 9 23.04 3.27 -1.83
CA ALA A 9 23.13 3.47 -3.27
C ALA A 9 22.00 2.77 -4.04
N ARG A 10 21.41 1.71 -3.46
CA ARG A 10 20.25 0.99 -3.99
C ARG A 10 19.05 1.90 -4.24
N PHE A 11 18.83 2.90 -3.39
CA PHE A 11 17.69 3.80 -3.49
C PHE A 11 17.96 5.00 -4.40
N GLY A 12 19.23 5.26 -4.75
CA GLY A 12 19.65 6.49 -5.43
C GLY A 12 19.04 6.70 -6.83
N GLU A 13 18.47 5.66 -7.44
CA GLU A 13 17.77 5.77 -8.73
C GLU A 13 16.27 6.06 -8.58
N TYR A 14 15.67 5.85 -7.40
CA TYR A 14 14.25 6.14 -7.19
C TYR A 14 13.98 7.65 -7.13
N ALA A 15 12.76 8.06 -7.50
CA ALA A 15 12.35 9.46 -7.46
C ALA A 15 12.33 10.05 -6.03
N HIS A 16 11.88 9.24 -5.06
CA HIS A 16 11.80 9.60 -3.63
C HIS A 16 12.54 8.57 -2.76
N PRO A 17 13.89 8.56 -2.76
CA PRO A 17 14.68 7.60 -1.99
C PRO A 17 14.40 7.67 -0.49
N GLU A 18 13.99 8.84 0.02
CA GLU A 18 13.63 9.06 1.42
C GLU A 18 12.44 8.23 1.91
N ARG A 19 11.66 7.63 1.00
CA ARG A 19 10.48 6.80 1.33
C ARG A 19 10.84 5.34 1.63
N LEU A 20 12.10 4.96 1.53
CA LEU A 20 12.59 3.62 1.82
C LEU A 20 13.75 3.64 2.81
N VAL A 21 13.85 2.57 3.58
CA VAL A 21 15.03 2.26 4.39
C VAL A 21 15.42 0.80 4.20
N SER A 22 16.72 0.52 4.27
CA SER A 22 17.26 -0.83 4.27
C SER A 22 17.15 -1.47 5.65
N THR A 23 17.21 -2.80 5.69
CA THR A 23 17.30 -3.58 6.94
C THR A 23 18.54 -3.26 7.75
N GLU A 24 19.67 -2.95 7.10
CA GLU A 24 20.89 -2.48 7.75
C GLU A 24 20.70 -1.13 8.43
N TRP A 25 20.14 -0.16 7.70
CA TRP A 25 19.84 1.16 8.27
C TRP A 25 18.91 1.04 9.47
N LEU A 26 17.80 0.30 9.34
CA LEU A 26 16.86 0.16 10.44
C LEU A 26 17.52 -0.44 11.69
N GLN A 27 18.31 -1.52 11.53
CA GLN A 27 19.03 -2.13 12.65
C GLN A 27 19.95 -1.14 13.37
N GLN A 28 20.63 -0.25 12.64
CA GLN A 28 21.54 0.74 13.22
C GLN A 28 20.80 1.87 13.95
N HIS A 29 19.53 2.11 13.63
CA HIS A 29 18.74 3.21 14.17
C HIS A 29 17.68 2.77 15.20
N LEU A 30 17.55 1.48 15.50
CA LEU A 30 16.63 1.00 16.54
C LEU A 30 16.87 1.73 17.86
N GLY A 31 15.81 2.28 18.44
CA GLY A 31 15.85 3.06 19.68
C GLY A 31 16.26 4.53 19.52
N THR A 32 16.49 5.01 18.29
CA THR A 32 16.74 6.43 18.03
C THR A 32 15.52 7.28 18.42
N PRO A 33 15.67 8.33 19.24
CA PRO A 33 14.57 9.21 19.59
C PRO A 33 13.90 9.82 18.35
N GLY A 34 12.58 9.68 18.24
CA GLY A 34 11.81 10.16 17.09
C GLY A 34 11.56 9.10 16.01
N LEU A 35 12.21 7.94 16.05
CA LEU A 35 11.89 6.80 15.19
C LEU A 35 10.81 5.92 15.85
N VAL A 36 9.75 5.60 15.12
CA VAL A 36 8.80 4.55 15.51
C VAL A 36 8.74 3.49 14.42
N VAL A 37 8.91 2.24 14.81
CA VAL A 37 8.81 1.09 13.90
C VAL A 37 7.42 0.49 14.03
N VAL A 38 6.76 0.24 12.92
CA VAL A 38 5.40 -0.30 12.86
C VAL A 38 5.40 -1.60 12.08
N GLU A 39 4.78 -2.63 12.63
CA GLU A 39 4.45 -3.86 11.90
C GLU A 39 2.97 -3.85 11.50
N SER A 40 2.70 -4.13 10.22
CA SER A 40 1.34 -4.25 9.68
C SER A 40 1.28 -5.39 8.66
N ASP A 41 0.57 -6.46 9.04
CA ASP A 41 0.55 -7.75 8.35
C ASP A 41 -0.86 -8.13 7.89
N GLU A 42 -0.92 -9.10 6.98
CA GLU A 42 -2.17 -9.81 6.68
C GLU A 42 -2.60 -10.67 7.87
N ASP A 43 -1.67 -11.49 8.37
CA ASP A 43 -1.88 -12.33 9.52
C ASP A 43 -1.71 -11.50 10.80
N VAL A 44 -2.84 -11.06 11.35
CA VAL A 44 -2.90 -10.21 12.55
C VAL A 44 -2.29 -10.83 13.80
N LEU A 45 -1.99 -12.14 13.79
CA LEU A 45 -1.36 -12.86 14.89
C LEU A 45 0.17 -13.00 14.74
N LEU A 46 0.72 -12.58 13.59
CA LEU A 46 2.12 -12.80 13.25
C LEU A 46 3.07 -12.00 14.15
N TYR A 47 2.72 -10.77 14.47
CA TYR A 47 3.46 -9.90 15.38
C TYR A 47 3.74 -10.56 16.74
N GLU A 48 2.74 -11.23 17.33
CA GLU A 48 2.88 -11.90 18.63
C GLU A 48 3.82 -13.11 18.60
N THR A 49 4.11 -13.67 17.42
CA THR A 49 5.09 -14.76 17.26
C THR A 49 6.54 -14.27 17.28
N GLY A 50 6.75 -12.96 17.09
CA GLY A 50 8.04 -12.29 17.11
C GLY A 50 8.05 -11.11 16.15
N HIS A 51 8.63 -9.99 16.55
CA HIS A 51 8.67 -8.72 15.81
C HIS A 51 10.00 -7.98 16.04
N ILE A 52 10.28 -6.97 15.20
CA ILE A 52 11.51 -6.15 15.34
C ILE A 52 11.48 -5.46 16.70
N ALA A 53 12.60 -5.47 17.42
CA ALA A 53 12.67 -4.88 18.76
C ALA A 53 12.21 -3.41 18.78
N GLY A 54 11.22 -3.11 19.64
CA GLY A 54 10.63 -1.78 19.75
C GLY A 54 9.49 -1.48 18.77
N ALA A 55 9.19 -2.38 17.82
CA ALA A 55 8.09 -2.20 16.88
C ALA A 55 6.73 -2.29 17.56
N VAL A 56 5.80 -1.43 17.17
CA VAL A 56 4.38 -1.49 17.57
C VAL A 56 3.55 -2.13 16.46
N LYS A 57 2.46 -2.82 16.83
CA LYS A 57 1.52 -3.38 15.87
C LYS A 57 0.48 -2.33 15.46
N ILE A 58 0.19 -2.24 14.16
CA ILE A 58 -1.02 -1.59 13.64
C ILE A 58 -1.80 -2.62 12.82
N ASP A 59 -2.94 -3.04 13.35
CA ASP A 59 -3.86 -3.98 12.70
C ASP A 59 -4.67 -3.24 11.63
N TRP A 60 -4.49 -3.64 10.37
CA TRP A 60 -5.15 -2.95 9.26
C TRP A 60 -6.69 -2.97 9.39
N HIS A 61 -7.26 -4.02 9.97
CA HIS A 61 -8.70 -4.20 10.06
C HIS A 61 -9.29 -3.51 11.28
N LEU A 62 -8.65 -3.65 12.45
CA LEU A 62 -9.18 -3.13 13.71
C LEU A 62 -8.77 -1.68 13.99
N ASP A 63 -7.59 -1.25 13.53
CA ASP A 63 -7.05 0.06 13.86
C ASP A 63 -7.27 1.11 12.75
N LEU A 64 -7.29 0.70 11.48
CA LEU A 64 -7.34 1.63 10.34
C LEU A 64 -8.72 1.73 9.65
N ASN A 65 -9.66 0.84 9.96
CA ASN A 65 -11.01 0.86 9.39
C ASN A 65 -12.07 1.27 10.42
N ASP A 66 -13.15 1.88 9.94
CA ASP A 66 -14.36 2.06 10.74
C ASP A 66 -15.00 0.69 11.05
N PRO A 67 -15.46 0.44 12.30
CA PRO A 67 -15.97 -0.86 12.70
C PRO A 67 -17.34 -1.22 12.09
N VAL A 68 -18.01 -0.29 11.42
CA VAL A 68 -19.38 -0.45 10.89
C VAL A 68 -19.44 -0.12 9.41
N GLN A 69 -18.93 1.04 9.01
CA GLN A 69 -18.91 1.50 7.63
C GLN A 69 -17.69 0.94 6.91
N ARG A 70 -17.83 0.62 5.62
CA ARG A 70 -16.68 0.27 4.78
C ARG A 70 -15.94 1.56 4.40
N ASP A 71 -15.23 2.12 5.37
CA ASP A 71 -14.38 3.29 5.21
C ASP A 71 -13.24 3.25 6.26
N TYR A 72 -12.27 4.13 6.11
CA TYR A 72 -11.20 4.31 7.09
C TYR A 72 -11.69 5.09 8.31
N VAL A 73 -10.91 5.01 9.39
CA VAL A 73 -11.12 5.87 10.57
C VAL A 73 -11.14 7.36 10.19
N ASP A 74 -11.73 8.17 11.05
CA ASP A 74 -11.68 9.64 10.95
C ASP A 74 -10.43 10.22 11.63
N GLY A 75 -10.33 11.54 11.64
CA GLY A 75 -9.20 12.25 12.25
C GLY A 75 -9.04 11.99 13.76
N GLU A 76 -10.14 11.82 14.49
CA GLU A 76 -10.10 11.51 15.92
C GLU A 76 -9.61 10.08 16.16
N GLY A 77 -10.12 9.12 15.39
CA GLY A 77 -9.69 7.72 15.43
C GLY A 77 -8.22 7.55 15.08
N PHE A 78 -7.74 8.24 14.04
CA PHE A 78 -6.33 8.22 13.64
C PHE A 78 -5.44 8.87 14.69
N ALA A 79 -5.80 10.04 15.23
CA ALA A 79 -5.04 10.70 16.28
C ALA A 79 -4.95 9.83 17.55
N ALA A 80 -6.05 9.18 17.95
CA ALA A 80 -6.06 8.24 19.07
C ALA A 80 -5.19 7.00 18.82
N LEU A 81 -5.09 6.54 17.57
CA LEU A 81 -4.17 5.46 17.16
C LEU A 81 -2.72 5.89 17.28
N MET A 82 -2.34 7.03 16.70
CA MET A 82 -0.99 7.54 16.81
C MET A 82 -0.57 7.74 18.27
N ALA A 83 -1.46 8.34 19.07
CA ALA A 83 -1.26 8.56 20.50
C ALA A 83 -0.96 7.26 21.26
N ARG A 84 -1.80 6.21 21.11
CA ARG A 84 -1.59 4.93 21.82
C ARG A 84 -0.38 4.14 21.30
N SER A 85 0.05 4.40 20.06
CA SER A 85 1.21 3.77 19.43
C SER A 85 2.51 4.55 19.66
N GLY A 86 2.49 5.64 20.42
CA GLY A 86 3.67 6.46 20.72
C GLY A 86 4.22 7.24 19.53
N ILE A 87 3.38 7.47 18.52
CA ILE A 87 3.72 8.19 17.30
C ILE A 87 3.35 9.66 17.51
N SER A 88 4.34 10.55 17.46
CA SER A 88 4.10 12.00 17.45
C SER A 88 3.97 12.51 16.02
N ARG A 89 3.52 13.75 15.83
CA ARG A 89 3.41 14.35 14.49
C ARG A 89 4.75 14.48 13.76
N ASP A 90 5.84 14.60 14.52
CA ASP A 90 7.20 14.79 14.00
C ASP A 90 8.04 13.50 14.04
N SER A 91 7.38 12.35 14.27
CA SER A 91 8.05 11.04 14.28
C SER A 91 8.39 10.64 12.85
N THR A 92 9.56 10.00 12.67
CA THR A 92 9.81 9.18 11.49
C THR A 92 9.16 7.82 11.73
N VAL A 93 8.28 7.38 10.83
CA VAL A 93 7.59 6.09 10.93
C VAL A 93 8.12 5.13 9.87
N VAL A 94 8.70 4.00 10.29
CA VAL A 94 9.13 2.94 9.38
C VAL A 94 8.15 1.77 9.52
N ILE A 95 7.43 1.48 8.44
CA ILE A 95 6.44 0.40 8.40
C ILE A 95 7.03 -0.81 7.67
N TYR A 96 6.82 -2.00 8.20
CA TYR A 96 7.15 -3.27 7.56
C TYR A 96 6.03 -4.29 7.79
N GLY A 97 6.04 -5.36 7.01
CA GLY A 97 5.13 -6.48 7.22
C GLY A 97 5.41 -7.66 6.32
N ASP A 98 4.50 -8.62 6.36
CA ASP A 98 4.52 -9.83 5.56
C ASP A 98 4.22 -9.60 4.07
N LYS A 99 4.40 -10.67 3.27
CA LYS A 99 4.01 -10.75 1.86
C LYS A 99 4.51 -9.57 1.00
N ASN A 100 5.79 -9.24 1.13
CA ASN A 100 6.44 -8.14 0.42
C ASN A 100 5.77 -6.78 0.70
N ASN A 101 5.44 -6.51 1.97
CA ASN A 101 4.94 -5.22 2.48
C ASN A 101 3.59 -4.76 1.93
N TRP A 102 2.72 -5.63 1.42
CA TRP A 102 1.44 -5.15 0.88
C TRP A 102 0.56 -4.42 1.92
N TRP A 103 0.42 -4.94 3.14
CA TRP A 103 -0.30 -4.27 4.24
C TRP A 103 0.50 -3.12 4.85
N ALA A 104 1.83 -3.21 4.87
CA ALA A 104 2.68 -2.08 5.25
C ALA A 104 2.52 -0.88 4.30
N ALA A 105 2.46 -1.12 2.98
CA ALA A 105 2.19 -0.09 1.98
C ALA A 105 0.77 0.46 2.08
N TYR A 106 -0.21 -0.39 2.41
CA TYR A 106 -1.57 0.05 2.73
C TYR A 106 -1.61 0.96 3.97
N ALA A 107 -0.94 0.58 5.06
CA ALA A 107 -0.85 1.41 6.25
C ALA A 107 -0.17 2.75 5.93
N LEU A 108 0.93 2.76 5.17
CA LEU A 108 1.58 3.99 4.72
C LEU A 108 0.64 4.88 3.89
N TRP A 109 -0.15 4.27 3.00
CA TRP A 109 -1.15 5.01 2.21
C TRP A 109 -2.23 5.63 3.11
N VAL A 110 -2.70 4.93 4.15
CA VAL A 110 -3.64 5.50 5.14
C VAL A 110 -2.99 6.65 5.92
N PHE A 111 -1.74 6.52 6.38
CA PHE A 111 -1.02 7.63 7.02
C PHE A 111 -0.92 8.87 6.12
N SER A 112 -0.79 8.65 4.81
CA SER A 112 -0.73 9.72 3.81
C SER A 112 -2.05 10.48 3.66
N LEU A 113 -3.21 9.83 3.89
CA LEU A 113 -4.52 10.51 3.92
C LEU A 113 -4.62 11.53 5.06
N PHE A 114 -3.91 11.28 6.17
CA PHE A 114 -3.81 12.19 7.32
C PHE A 114 -2.55 13.06 7.27
N GLY A 115 -1.84 13.03 6.14
CA GLY A 115 -0.69 13.87 5.86
C GLY A 115 0.49 13.68 6.81
N HIS A 116 0.68 12.50 7.42
CA HIS A 116 1.90 12.25 8.20
C HIS A 116 3.11 12.33 7.27
N GLU A 117 4.05 13.24 7.54
CA GLU A 117 5.05 13.64 6.53
C GLU A 117 6.10 12.55 6.27
N ASP A 118 6.75 12.06 7.33
CA ASP A 118 7.88 11.13 7.24
C ASP A 118 7.45 9.69 7.57
N VAL A 119 6.90 9.02 6.55
CA VAL A 119 6.55 7.61 6.59
C VAL A 119 7.29 6.88 5.49
N ARG A 120 7.96 5.78 5.86
CA ARG A 120 8.87 5.00 5.01
C ARG A 120 8.52 3.51 5.09
N LEU A 121 8.87 2.75 4.06
CA LEU A 121 8.83 1.28 4.12
C LEU A 121 10.21 0.69 4.36
N LEU A 122 10.27 -0.39 5.13
CA LEU A 122 11.45 -1.26 5.21
C LEU A 122 11.55 -2.09 3.93
N ASP A 123 12.51 -1.81 3.05
CA ASP A 123 12.66 -2.52 1.77
C ASP A 123 12.91 -4.02 2.02
N GLY A 124 12.03 -4.88 1.48
CA GLY A 124 12.04 -6.32 1.72
C GLY A 124 11.19 -6.81 2.90
N GLY A 125 10.75 -5.91 3.77
CA GLY A 125 9.81 -6.18 4.84
C GLY A 125 10.26 -7.27 5.83
N ARG A 126 9.29 -7.96 6.41
CA ARG A 126 9.52 -9.04 7.40
C ARG A 126 10.36 -10.18 6.82
N ALA A 127 10.08 -10.56 5.56
CA ALA A 127 10.73 -11.69 4.89
C ALA A 127 12.25 -11.48 4.73
N LYS A 128 12.66 -10.28 4.31
CA LYS A 128 14.08 -9.96 4.17
C LYS A 128 14.80 -9.88 5.52
N TRP A 129 14.16 -9.28 6.53
CA TRP A 129 14.71 -9.21 7.88
C TRP A 129 15.01 -10.60 8.44
N GLU A 130 14.07 -11.53 8.27
CA GLU A 130 14.22 -12.94 8.67
C GLU A 130 15.29 -13.67 7.85
N ALA A 131 15.30 -13.49 6.52
CA ALA A 131 16.28 -14.13 5.63
C ALA A 131 17.72 -13.69 5.91
N GLU A 132 17.92 -12.47 6.41
CA GLU A 132 19.22 -11.94 6.84
C GLU A 132 19.63 -12.41 8.25
N GLY A 133 18.79 -13.21 8.92
CA GLY A 133 19.05 -13.74 10.25
C GLY A 133 19.08 -12.67 11.34
N ARG A 134 18.33 -11.58 11.14
CA ARG A 134 18.25 -10.48 12.11
C ARG A 134 17.31 -10.83 13.25
N ASP A 135 17.60 -10.28 14.42
CA ASP A 135 16.90 -10.64 15.65
C ASP A 135 15.43 -10.16 15.64
N TYR A 136 14.59 -11.01 16.22
CA TYR A 136 13.23 -10.67 16.64
C TYR A 136 13.12 -10.79 18.16
N THR A 137 12.13 -10.11 18.73
CA THR A 137 11.70 -10.27 20.12
C THR A 137 10.21 -10.55 20.19
N THR A 138 9.76 -11.13 21.30
CA THR A 138 8.35 -11.23 21.69
C THR A 138 8.00 -10.23 22.80
N ASP A 139 8.97 -9.45 23.26
CA ASP A 139 8.77 -8.47 24.32
C ASP A 139 7.94 -7.29 23.80
N ALA A 140 6.81 -7.03 24.44
CA ALA A 140 5.99 -5.87 24.10
C ALA A 140 6.79 -4.57 24.31
N PRO A 141 6.75 -3.62 23.37
CA PRO A 141 7.43 -2.34 23.53
C PRO A 141 6.81 -1.54 24.68
N THR A 142 7.63 -0.77 25.39
CA THR A 142 7.11 0.25 26.31
C THR A 142 6.78 1.49 25.49
N VAL A 143 5.49 1.78 25.34
CA VAL A 143 4.99 2.90 24.55
C VAL A 143 4.50 4.00 25.49
N GLU A 144 5.10 5.18 25.38
CA GLU A 144 4.58 6.39 26.02
C GLU A 144 3.58 7.06 25.08
N ALA A 145 2.38 7.34 25.57
CA ALA A 145 1.37 7.99 24.76
C ALA A 145 1.81 9.40 24.34
N THR A 146 1.59 9.74 23.08
CA THR A 146 1.93 11.05 22.50
C THR A 146 0.70 11.95 22.37
N ASP A 147 0.93 13.24 22.16
CA ASP A 147 -0.11 14.21 21.79
C ASP A 147 -0.11 14.37 20.25
N TYR A 148 -0.87 13.52 19.55
CA TYR A 148 -1.03 13.61 18.10
C TYR A 148 -2.22 14.53 17.76
N PRO A 149 -2.06 15.52 16.87
CA PRO A 149 -3.13 16.44 16.55
C PRO A 149 -4.26 15.73 15.79
N VAL A 150 -5.51 16.07 16.11
CA VAL A 150 -6.65 15.73 15.26
C VAL A 150 -6.55 16.52 13.97
N VAL A 151 -6.43 15.82 12.84
CA VAL A 151 -6.34 16.42 11.50
C VAL A 151 -7.49 15.94 10.64
N GLU A 152 -7.97 16.80 9.74
CA GLU A 152 -8.95 16.41 8.74
C GLU A 152 -8.29 15.46 7.71
N ARG A 153 -8.97 14.38 7.37
CA ARG A 153 -8.53 13.42 6.36
C ARG A 153 -8.70 14.04 4.96
N ASP A 154 -7.67 13.97 4.11
CA ASP A 154 -7.74 14.44 2.71
C ASP A 154 -7.71 13.26 1.73
N ASP A 155 -8.90 12.84 1.31
CA ASP A 155 -9.07 11.76 0.33
C ASP A 155 -8.84 12.26 -1.12
N SER A 156 -8.90 13.57 -1.37
CA SER A 156 -9.01 14.12 -2.74
C SER A 156 -7.77 13.93 -3.61
N VAL A 157 -6.61 13.75 -2.98
CA VAL A 157 -5.31 13.72 -3.67
C VAL A 157 -4.87 12.31 -4.05
N ILE A 158 -5.11 11.31 -3.19
CA ILE A 158 -4.54 9.96 -3.34
C ILE A 158 -5.59 8.83 -3.34
N ARG A 159 -6.87 9.16 -3.15
CA ARG A 159 -7.99 8.21 -3.17
C ARG A 159 -8.90 8.50 -4.36
N ALA A 160 -9.41 7.45 -4.98
CA ALA A 160 -10.47 7.55 -5.98
C ALA A 160 -11.68 6.76 -5.50
N TYR A 161 -12.88 7.28 -5.71
CA TYR A 161 -14.13 6.56 -5.47
C TYR A 161 -14.69 6.00 -6.77
N LYS A 162 -15.72 5.14 -6.67
CA LYS A 162 -16.36 4.52 -7.84
C LYS A 162 -16.77 5.54 -8.93
N ASP A 163 -17.33 6.69 -8.54
CA ASP A 163 -17.77 7.71 -9.50
C ASP A 163 -16.59 8.41 -10.19
N ASP A 164 -15.46 8.57 -9.49
CA ASP A 164 -14.22 9.05 -10.11
C ASP A 164 -13.71 8.05 -11.15
N VAL A 165 -13.76 6.75 -10.83
CA VAL A 165 -13.32 5.68 -11.74
C VAL A 165 -14.24 5.59 -12.96
N LEU A 166 -15.55 5.76 -12.80
CA LEU A 166 -16.49 5.87 -13.93
C LEU A 166 -16.18 7.06 -14.84
N ALA A 167 -15.74 8.19 -14.27
CA ALA A 167 -15.28 9.35 -15.04
C ALA A 167 -13.88 9.17 -15.64
N HIS A 168 -13.11 8.20 -15.14
CA HIS A 168 -11.72 7.90 -15.55
C HIS A 168 -11.60 6.84 -16.64
N LEU A 169 -12.70 6.19 -17.06
CA LEU A 169 -12.66 5.16 -18.09
C LEU A 169 -11.99 5.68 -19.39
N GLY A 170 -11.06 4.89 -19.94
CA GLY A 170 -10.26 5.25 -21.10
C GLY A 170 -8.94 5.97 -20.78
N LYS A 171 -8.72 6.34 -19.52
CA LYS A 171 -7.43 6.82 -19.01
C LYS A 171 -6.65 5.67 -18.34
N PRO A 172 -5.37 5.86 -18.01
CA PRO A 172 -4.57 4.83 -17.33
C PRO A 172 -5.21 4.30 -16.05
N LEU A 173 -5.55 3.01 -16.09
CA LEU A 173 -6.17 2.26 -15.02
C LEU A 173 -5.45 0.92 -14.89
N ILE A 174 -4.88 0.63 -13.72
CA ILE A 174 -4.04 -0.54 -13.48
C ILE A 174 -4.78 -1.52 -12.57
N ASP A 175 -5.14 -2.69 -13.11
CA ASP A 175 -5.65 -3.83 -12.36
C ASP A 175 -4.48 -4.69 -11.90
N VAL A 176 -4.23 -4.71 -10.58
CA VAL A 176 -3.05 -5.38 -10.02
C VAL A 176 -3.32 -6.81 -9.55
N ARG A 177 -4.51 -7.35 -9.85
CA ARG A 177 -4.89 -8.72 -9.51
C ARG A 177 -4.23 -9.75 -10.44
N SER A 178 -4.44 -11.03 -10.12
CA SER A 178 -3.95 -12.12 -10.97
C SER A 178 -4.60 -12.10 -12.37
N PRO A 179 -3.93 -12.67 -13.40
CA PRO A 179 -4.51 -12.80 -14.74
C PRO A 179 -5.85 -13.56 -14.75
N GLU A 180 -6.05 -14.52 -13.86
CA GLU A 180 -7.30 -15.28 -13.72
C GLU A 180 -8.45 -14.42 -13.15
N GLU A 181 -8.16 -13.55 -12.19
CA GLU A 181 -9.12 -12.57 -11.67
C GLU A 181 -9.46 -11.52 -12.73
N PHE A 182 -8.45 -10.96 -13.40
CA PHE A 182 -8.62 -9.96 -14.46
C PHE A 182 -9.47 -10.51 -15.60
N SER A 183 -9.15 -11.70 -16.10
CA SER A 183 -9.88 -12.30 -17.23
C SER A 183 -11.30 -12.77 -16.90
N GLY A 184 -11.68 -12.77 -15.62
CA GLY A 184 -12.98 -13.21 -15.15
C GLY A 184 -13.13 -14.72 -15.03
N GLN A 185 -12.03 -15.47 -15.04
CA GLN A 185 -12.03 -16.92 -14.75
C GLN A 185 -12.36 -17.21 -13.28
N ARG A 186 -12.24 -16.20 -12.41
CA ARG A 186 -12.54 -16.29 -10.97
C ARG A 186 -13.33 -15.06 -10.50
N THR A 187 -14.31 -15.30 -9.62
CA THR A 187 -15.02 -14.25 -8.86
C THR A 187 -14.45 -14.04 -7.46
N THR A 188 -13.58 -14.95 -7.01
CA THR A 188 -12.91 -14.91 -5.71
C THR A 188 -11.44 -15.28 -5.85
N ALA A 189 -10.57 -14.70 -5.01
CA ALA A 189 -9.22 -15.21 -4.86
C ALA A 189 -9.30 -16.58 -4.16
N PRO A 190 -8.60 -17.64 -4.62
CA PRO A 190 -8.78 -19.01 -4.11
C PRO A 190 -8.62 -19.17 -2.59
N ALA A 191 -7.81 -18.31 -1.96
CA ALA A 191 -7.55 -18.33 -0.52
C ALA A 191 -8.43 -17.36 0.30
N TYR A 192 -9.25 -16.51 -0.35
CA TYR A 192 -9.96 -15.41 0.31
C TYR A 192 -11.44 -15.37 -0.12
N PRO A 193 -12.30 -16.23 0.45
CA PRO A 193 -13.70 -16.32 0.06
C PRO A 193 -14.49 -15.03 0.36
N ASP A 194 -14.14 -14.30 1.43
CA ASP A 194 -14.93 -13.17 1.93
C ASP A 194 -14.83 -11.89 1.09
N GLU A 195 -13.82 -11.74 0.23
CA GLU A 195 -13.72 -10.56 -0.65
C GLU A 195 -14.45 -10.81 -2.00
N GLY A 196 -15.50 -11.65 -2.00
CA GLY A 196 -16.19 -12.07 -3.23
C GLY A 196 -16.88 -10.94 -4.00
N ALA A 197 -17.17 -11.19 -5.29
CA ALA A 197 -17.96 -10.31 -6.12
C ALA A 197 -19.04 -11.09 -6.88
N LEU A 198 -20.17 -10.43 -7.19
CA LEU A 198 -21.27 -11.04 -7.95
C LEU A 198 -20.96 -11.22 -9.44
N ARG A 199 -19.95 -10.52 -9.97
CA ARG A 199 -19.49 -10.59 -11.37
C ARG A 199 -17.96 -10.69 -11.44
N ALA A 200 -17.48 -11.42 -12.44
CA ALA A 200 -16.06 -11.60 -12.74
C ALA A 200 -15.67 -10.82 -14.00
N GLY A 201 -14.41 -10.37 -14.05
CA GLY A 201 -13.85 -9.58 -15.14
C GLY A 201 -12.98 -8.46 -14.59
N HIS A 202 -12.84 -7.40 -15.38
CA HIS A 202 -12.11 -6.19 -15.02
C HIS A 202 -12.87 -4.93 -15.48
N ILE A 203 -12.42 -3.77 -15.01
CA ILE A 203 -12.97 -2.47 -15.42
C ILE A 203 -12.51 -2.19 -16.86
N PRO A 204 -13.39 -1.73 -17.78
CA PRO A 204 -12.99 -1.43 -19.15
C PRO A 204 -11.78 -0.50 -19.22
N SER A 205 -10.93 -0.71 -20.23
CA SER A 205 -9.64 -0.06 -20.45
C SER A 205 -8.54 -0.36 -19.44
N ALA A 206 -8.78 -1.17 -18.41
CA ALA A 206 -7.76 -1.51 -17.42
C ALA A 206 -6.65 -2.38 -18.02
N GLN A 207 -5.40 -2.05 -17.71
CA GLN A 207 -4.23 -2.89 -18.00
C GLN A 207 -3.97 -3.82 -16.81
N ASN A 208 -3.69 -5.10 -17.08
CA ASN A 208 -3.35 -6.04 -16.01
C ASN A 208 -1.85 -6.05 -15.72
N VAL A 209 -1.48 -5.51 -14.56
CA VAL A 209 -0.10 -5.54 -14.04
C VAL A 209 -0.11 -6.14 -12.65
N PRO A 210 -0.02 -7.48 -12.50
CA PRO A 210 -0.03 -8.13 -11.19
C PRO A 210 1.00 -7.50 -10.25
N TRP A 211 0.57 -7.10 -9.05
CA TRP A 211 1.37 -6.29 -8.12
C TRP A 211 2.77 -6.86 -7.85
N GLY A 212 2.88 -8.19 -7.76
CA GLY A 212 4.14 -8.90 -7.48
C GLY A 212 5.20 -8.74 -8.57
N LYS A 213 4.84 -8.24 -9.77
CA LYS A 213 5.83 -7.89 -10.79
C LYS A 213 6.79 -6.80 -10.31
N ALA A 214 6.36 -5.90 -9.42
CA ALA A 214 7.22 -4.83 -8.90
C ALA A 214 8.11 -5.25 -7.73
N ALA A 215 7.93 -6.46 -7.19
CA ALA A 215 8.77 -7.03 -6.14
C ALA A 215 9.81 -8.00 -6.73
N ALA A 216 11.01 -7.97 -6.16
CA ALA A 216 12.06 -8.94 -6.39
C ALA A 216 11.85 -10.19 -5.52
N ASP A 217 12.61 -11.25 -5.80
CA ASP A 217 12.45 -12.56 -5.14
C ASP A 217 12.76 -12.51 -3.63
N ASP A 218 13.58 -11.56 -3.18
CA ASP A 218 13.88 -11.33 -1.75
C ASP A 218 12.89 -10.37 -1.07
N GLY A 219 11.77 -10.05 -1.75
CA GLY A 219 10.70 -9.17 -1.26
C GLY A 219 10.97 -7.68 -1.41
N THR A 220 12.16 -7.28 -1.86
CA THR A 220 12.50 -5.87 -2.07
C THR A 220 11.83 -5.30 -3.33
N PHE A 221 11.75 -3.98 -3.44
CA PHE A 221 11.31 -3.34 -4.69
C PHE A 221 12.36 -3.53 -5.80
N ARG A 222 11.90 -3.73 -7.03
CA ARG A 222 12.77 -3.84 -8.21
C ARG A 222 13.45 -2.50 -8.55
N PRO A 223 14.66 -2.52 -9.13
CA PRO A 223 15.34 -1.32 -9.61
C PRO A 223 14.48 -0.50 -10.59
N LEU A 224 14.70 0.81 -10.64
CA LEU A 224 13.89 1.72 -11.46
C LEU A 224 13.81 1.28 -12.94
N ALA A 225 14.93 0.82 -13.53
CA ALA A 225 14.96 0.35 -14.91
C ALA A 225 14.00 -0.84 -15.18
N GLU A 226 13.82 -1.74 -14.20
CA GLU A 226 12.86 -2.84 -14.32
C GLU A 226 11.42 -2.35 -14.14
N LEU A 227 11.21 -1.37 -13.25
CA LEU A 227 9.90 -0.74 -13.07
C LEU A 227 9.47 0.03 -14.32
N ASP A 228 10.38 0.74 -14.98
CA ASP A 228 10.12 1.40 -16.28
C ASP A 228 9.69 0.40 -17.34
N ALA A 229 10.38 -0.75 -17.44
CA ALA A 229 10.00 -1.81 -18.36
C ALA A 229 8.60 -2.39 -18.05
N ILE A 230 8.22 -2.49 -16.78
CA ILE A 230 6.91 -3.02 -16.37
C ILE A 230 5.79 -2.02 -16.68
N TYR A 231 5.95 -0.76 -16.27
CA TYR A 231 4.87 0.21 -16.24
C TYR A 231 4.86 1.14 -17.45
N ARG A 232 6.02 1.65 -17.88
CA ARG A 232 6.09 2.52 -19.06
C ARG A 232 6.00 1.71 -20.34
N ASP A 233 6.91 0.76 -20.52
CA ASP A 233 6.94 -0.05 -21.74
C ASP A 233 5.80 -1.09 -21.76
N GLY A 234 5.55 -1.74 -20.62
CA GLY A 234 4.58 -2.82 -20.52
C GLY A 234 3.12 -2.37 -20.41
N ALA A 235 2.84 -1.30 -19.66
CA ALA A 235 1.47 -0.80 -19.45
C ALA A 235 1.19 0.52 -20.19
N GLY A 236 2.18 1.09 -20.87
CA GLY A 236 2.04 2.32 -21.66
C GLY A 236 1.94 3.60 -20.83
N LEU A 237 2.37 3.58 -19.56
CA LEU A 237 2.32 4.76 -18.70
C LEU A 237 3.36 5.82 -19.11
N SER A 238 2.95 7.08 -19.10
CA SER A 238 3.75 8.24 -19.45
C SER A 238 3.75 9.28 -18.34
N ASP A 239 4.81 10.09 -18.25
CA ASP A 239 4.86 11.18 -17.27
C ASP A 239 3.69 12.16 -17.48
N GLY A 240 3.07 12.58 -16.37
CA GLY A 240 1.88 13.44 -16.39
C GLY A 240 0.56 12.67 -16.55
N ASP A 241 0.59 11.35 -16.70
CA ASP A 241 -0.62 10.54 -16.65
C ASP A 241 -1.29 10.64 -15.27
N GLN A 242 -2.61 10.71 -15.28
CA GLN A 242 -3.44 10.50 -14.10
C GLN A 242 -3.72 9.00 -14.00
N VAL A 243 -3.11 8.33 -13.02
CA VAL A 243 -3.17 6.87 -12.90
C VAL A 243 -4.08 6.49 -11.75
N VAL A 244 -4.98 5.53 -11.98
CA VAL A 244 -5.74 4.88 -10.91
C VAL A 244 -5.30 3.42 -10.81
N ALA A 245 -4.95 2.97 -9.60
CA ALA A 245 -4.66 1.57 -9.32
C ALA A 245 -5.79 0.94 -8.51
N TYR A 246 -6.13 -0.32 -8.78
CA TYR A 246 -7.13 -1.06 -8.00
C TYR A 246 -6.81 -2.56 -7.94
N CYS A 247 -7.34 -3.22 -6.90
CA CYS A 247 -7.25 -4.66 -6.73
C CYS A 247 -8.60 -5.24 -6.32
N ARG A 248 -8.68 -5.91 -5.17
CA ARG A 248 -9.90 -6.47 -4.61
C ARG A 248 -10.43 -5.61 -3.46
N ILE A 249 -9.59 -5.22 -2.49
CA ILE A 249 -9.97 -4.37 -1.34
C ILE A 249 -9.02 -3.19 -1.06
N GLY A 250 -8.12 -2.83 -1.99
CA GLY A 250 -7.22 -1.67 -1.89
C GLY A 250 -5.80 -1.95 -1.38
N GLU A 251 -5.55 -3.15 -0.87
CA GLU A 251 -4.34 -3.60 -0.18
C GLU A 251 -3.17 -3.91 -1.13
N ARG A 252 -3.44 -4.57 -2.26
CA ARG A 252 -2.42 -4.81 -3.30
C ARG A 252 -2.17 -3.59 -4.15
N SER A 253 -3.20 -2.76 -4.35
CA SER A 253 -3.09 -1.55 -5.15
C SER A 253 -2.40 -0.41 -4.40
N SER A 254 -2.39 -0.38 -3.07
CA SER A 254 -1.55 0.54 -2.29
C SER A 254 -0.06 0.29 -2.52
N HIS A 255 0.38 -0.97 -2.63
CA HIS A 255 1.75 -1.32 -3.01
C HIS A 255 2.11 -0.76 -4.40
N THR A 256 1.23 -0.92 -5.38
CA THR A 256 1.47 -0.36 -6.73
C THR A 256 1.38 1.17 -6.74
N TRP A 257 0.48 1.76 -5.96
CA TRP A 257 0.43 3.21 -5.74
C TRP A 257 1.76 3.74 -5.18
N PHE A 258 2.35 3.04 -4.20
CA PHE A 258 3.65 3.42 -3.62
C PHE A 258 4.75 3.36 -4.68
N VAL A 259 4.80 2.29 -5.47
CA VAL A 259 5.77 2.13 -6.57
C VAL A 259 5.65 3.27 -7.58
N LEU A 260 4.45 3.53 -8.09
CA LEU A 260 4.22 4.56 -9.10
C LEU A 260 4.52 5.96 -8.55
N LYS A 261 4.02 6.29 -7.35
CA LYS A 261 4.13 7.63 -6.78
C LYS A 261 5.53 7.94 -6.26
N HIS A 262 6.11 7.03 -5.47
CA HIS A 262 7.35 7.30 -4.74
C HIS A 262 8.60 6.77 -5.44
N LEU A 263 8.53 5.60 -6.08
CA LEU A 263 9.71 5.03 -6.73
C LEU A 263 9.90 5.57 -8.15
N MET A 264 8.80 5.67 -8.90
CA MET A 264 8.81 6.13 -10.29
C MET A 264 8.50 7.62 -10.48
N GLY A 265 7.96 8.30 -9.46
CA GLY A 265 7.75 9.75 -9.47
C GLY A 265 6.49 10.23 -10.22
N PHE A 266 5.47 9.37 -10.41
CA PHE A 266 4.19 9.82 -10.95
C PHE A 266 3.45 10.70 -9.93
N GLU A 267 3.09 11.91 -10.32
CA GLU A 267 2.50 12.90 -9.40
C GLU A 267 1.03 12.57 -9.04
N ASP A 268 0.21 12.28 -10.06
CA ASP A 268 -1.24 12.05 -9.94
C ASP A 268 -1.57 10.54 -10.00
N VAL A 269 -1.32 9.87 -8.87
CA VAL A 269 -1.67 8.46 -8.67
C VAL A 269 -2.66 8.33 -7.53
N ARG A 270 -3.81 7.72 -7.81
CA ARG A 270 -4.88 7.47 -6.84
C ARG A 270 -5.15 5.97 -6.66
N ASN A 271 -5.37 5.56 -5.43
CA ASN A 271 -5.81 4.21 -5.10
C ASN A 271 -7.34 4.17 -5.06
N TYR A 272 -7.96 3.27 -5.83
CA TYR A 272 -9.38 2.98 -5.74
C TYR A 272 -9.59 1.80 -4.78
N ASP A 273 -9.76 2.10 -3.49
CA ASP A 273 -9.88 1.11 -2.41
C ASP A 273 -11.19 0.31 -2.44
N GLY A 274 -12.26 0.92 -2.96
CA GLY A 274 -13.51 0.21 -3.23
C GLY A 274 -13.27 -1.03 -4.09
N SER A 275 -12.38 -0.91 -5.07
CA SER A 275 -11.77 -2.00 -5.85
C SER A 275 -12.82 -2.98 -6.42
N TRP A 276 -12.42 -4.23 -6.69
CA TRP A 276 -13.30 -5.20 -7.33
C TRP A 276 -14.46 -5.67 -6.46
N THR A 277 -14.35 -5.67 -5.11
CA THR A 277 -15.49 -6.03 -4.26
C THR A 277 -16.66 -5.05 -4.42
N GLU A 278 -16.37 -3.75 -4.56
CA GLU A 278 -17.38 -2.73 -4.87
C GLU A 278 -17.82 -2.85 -6.34
N TRP A 279 -16.88 -2.79 -7.29
CA TRP A 279 -17.21 -2.71 -8.71
C TRP A 279 -17.93 -3.96 -9.21
N GLY A 280 -17.41 -5.14 -8.89
CA GLY A 280 -17.99 -6.43 -9.31
C GLY A 280 -19.32 -6.75 -8.62
N SER A 281 -19.75 -5.96 -7.64
CA SER A 281 -21.03 -6.09 -6.95
C SER A 281 -22.01 -4.95 -7.27
N ALA A 282 -21.53 -3.87 -7.90
CA ALA A 282 -22.34 -2.72 -8.25
C ALA A 282 -23.31 -3.04 -9.41
N VAL A 283 -24.54 -2.53 -9.28
CA VAL A 283 -25.57 -2.70 -10.31
C VAL A 283 -25.25 -1.80 -11.51
N ARG A 284 -25.17 -2.40 -12.71
CA ARG A 284 -25.06 -1.72 -14.01
C ARG A 284 -23.78 -0.90 -14.25
N VAL A 285 -22.68 -1.23 -13.57
CA VAL A 285 -21.35 -0.76 -13.98
C VAL A 285 -20.83 -1.59 -15.16
N PRO A 286 -19.98 -1.02 -16.04
CA PRO A 286 -19.44 -1.77 -17.17
C PRO A 286 -18.32 -2.72 -16.72
N ILE A 287 -18.29 -3.91 -17.34
CA ILE A 287 -17.31 -4.97 -17.05
C ILE A 287 -16.87 -5.59 -18.38
N VAL A 288 -15.56 -5.82 -18.52
CA VAL A 288 -14.96 -6.59 -19.62
C VAL A 288 -14.46 -7.93 -19.08
N GLN A 289 -14.51 -8.97 -19.92
CA GLN A 289 -13.93 -10.29 -19.64
C GLN A 289 -12.89 -10.63 -20.71
N GLY A 290 -12.00 -11.59 -20.40
CA GLY A 290 -10.88 -11.95 -21.27
C GLY A 290 -9.60 -11.18 -20.94
N THR A 291 -8.58 -11.34 -21.77
CA THR A 291 -7.24 -10.82 -21.51
C THR A 291 -6.96 -9.45 -22.12
N GLU A 292 -7.87 -8.94 -22.94
CA GLU A 292 -7.76 -7.63 -23.56
C GLU A 292 -8.40 -6.56 -22.67
N PRO A 293 -7.83 -5.34 -22.58
CA PRO A 293 -8.38 -4.25 -21.77
C PRO A 293 -9.84 -3.87 -22.10
N GLY A 294 -10.26 -4.12 -23.33
CA GLY A 294 -11.59 -3.81 -23.84
C GLY A 294 -11.85 -2.33 -24.10
N GLU A 295 -12.95 -2.06 -24.82
CA GLU A 295 -13.35 -0.70 -25.19
C GLU A 295 -14.20 -0.05 -24.09
N VAL A 296 -14.06 1.27 -23.96
CA VAL A 296 -14.93 2.08 -23.10
C VAL A 296 -16.33 2.12 -23.72
N PRO A 297 -17.40 1.73 -22.99
CA PRO A 297 -18.76 1.79 -23.53
C PRO A 297 -19.14 3.22 -23.92
N ALA A 298 -19.77 3.38 -25.08
CA ALA A 298 -20.43 4.63 -25.43
C ALA A 298 -21.56 4.91 -24.41
N ARG A 299 -21.61 6.14 -23.90
CA ARG A 299 -22.68 6.62 -23.00
C ARG A 299 -24.03 6.67 -23.70
#